data_AF-A0A8J2T9J2-F1
#
_entry.id   AF-A0A8J2T9J2-F1
#
_cell.length_a   1.000
_cell.length_b   1.000
_cell.length_c   1.000
_cell.angle_alpha   90.00
_cell.angle_beta   90.00
_cell.angle_gamma   90.00
#
_symmetry.space_group_name_H-M   'P 1'
#
loop_
_entity.id
_entity.type
_entity.pdbx_description
1 polymer ?
#
loop_
_entity_poly.entity_id
_entity_poly.type
_entity_poly.pdbx_seq_one_letter_code
_entity_poly.pdbx_strand_id
1 'polypeptide(L)'
;MDLRQVAVDRYGSREELVQRGIWRGELYRCSDACEGRGWLWKVLVMEEDSEFKGEPYKQPQTLLRRLTPPALPPAASPPEKAVIELDLRRLNEDELLVPDVQKVLLDLMCVVLNKHHWSYKQGYHELLATAWLQLREPHSAMCIFERLMEKLVPIFYDETRLAQWEQHIFSPLLKVCSPGLHAQLYREGSHTNLLWLLRWTRVLFLRELPQDYVLVLWDHILTDTYPIETLVAGIVVVLLLNVHRELLQPEHDHDDVVEILLNYKEAASSLLDSAELCRMASRLVELWFLQDVDSLRMICSTFLKIRFNVNE
;
A
#
# COMPACT_ATOMS: atom_id res chain seq x y z
N MET A 1 16.00 1.88 -17.91
CA MET A 1 15.54 3.28 -18.12
C MET A 1 14.76 3.64 -16.88
N ASP A 2 15.09 4.75 -16.23
CA ASP A 2 14.37 5.26 -15.04
C ASP A 2 12.87 5.45 -15.37
N LEU A 3 11.98 5.14 -14.40
CA LEU A 3 10.52 5.33 -14.49
C LEU A 3 10.12 6.69 -15.07
N ARG A 4 10.80 7.75 -14.65
CA ARG A 4 10.49 9.12 -15.07
C ARG A 4 10.67 9.27 -16.58
N GLN A 5 11.79 8.79 -17.12
CA GLN A 5 12.08 8.94 -18.55
C GLN A 5 11.04 8.19 -19.37
N VAL A 6 10.71 6.95 -18.96
CA VAL A 6 9.64 6.17 -19.59
C VAL A 6 8.31 6.90 -19.53
N ALA A 7 7.98 7.51 -18.39
CA ALA A 7 6.71 8.19 -18.19
C ALA A 7 6.58 9.44 -19.07
N VAL A 8 7.60 10.29 -19.10
CA VAL A 8 7.62 11.53 -19.90
C VAL A 8 7.62 11.23 -21.40
N ASP A 9 8.32 10.19 -21.84
CA ASP A 9 8.43 9.87 -23.27
C ASP A 9 7.16 9.23 -23.84
N ARG A 10 6.38 8.52 -23.02
CA ARG A 10 5.29 7.65 -23.49
C ARG A 10 3.89 8.18 -23.25
N TYR A 11 3.69 8.95 -22.20
CA TYR A 11 2.36 9.43 -21.83
C TYR A 11 2.31 10.93 -22.05
N GLY A 12 1.21 11.42 -22.61
CA GLY A 12 0.98 12.84 -22.91
C GLY A 12 0.24 13.60 -21.81
N SER A 13 -0.35 12.89 -20.84
CA SER A 13 -0.97 13.49 -19.65
C SER A 13 -0.85 12.61 -18.41
N ARG A 14 -1.15 13.18 -17.23
CA ARG A 14 -1.24 12.46 -15.96
C ARG A 14 -2.31 11.37 -16.01
N GLU A 15 -3.47 11.65 -16.59
CA GLU A 15 -4.56 10.68 -16.75
C GLU A 15 -4.13 9.52 -17.62
N GLU A 16 -3.39 9.79 -18.71
CA GLU A 16 -2.86 8.73 -19.56
C GLU A 16 -1.82 7.86 -18.83
N LEU A 17 -0.92 8.49 -18.07
CA LEU A 17 0.05 7.79 -17.21
C LEU A 17 -0.64 6.90 -16.18
N VAL A 18 -1.71 7.39 -15.54
CA VAL A 18 -2.49 6.60 -14.57
C VAL A 18 -3.17 5.43 -15.27
N GLN A 19 -3.94 5.68 -16.33
CA GLN A 19 -4.75 4.65 -16.97
C GLN A 19 -3.92 3.60 -17.70
N ARG A 20 -2.86 4.00 -18.40
CA ARG A 20 -2.04 3.09 -19.20
C ARG A 20 -0.76 2.67 -18.49
N GLY A 21 -0.04 3.63 -17.92
CA GLY A 21 1.22 3.33 -17.23
C GLY A 21 1.00 2.47 -15.99
N ILE A 22 0.15 2.93 -15.08
CA ILE A 22 -0.09 2.28 -13.78
C ILE A 22 -1.08 1.13 -13.95
N TRP A 23 -2.35 1.40 -14.28
CA TRP A 23 -3.41 0.39 -14.25
C TRP A 23 -3.28 -0.73 -15.30
N ARG A 24 -2.72 -0.43 -16.49
CA ARG A 24 -2.37 -1.49 -17.48
C ARG A 24 -0.96 -2.06 -17.26
N GLY A 25 -0.19 -1.49 -16.34
CA GLY A 25 1.17 -1.90 -16.02
C GLY A 25 2.19 -1.66 -17.13
N GLU A 26 1.90 -0.81 -18.12
CA GLU A 26 2.83 -0.51 -19.23
C GLU A 26 4.13 0.14 -18.70
N LEU A 27 4.05 0.86 -17.59
CA LEU A 27 5.19 1.54 -16.96
C LEU A 27 6.20 0.55 -16.39
N TYR A 28 5.73 -0.49 -15.69
CA TYR A 28 6.57 -1.45 -14.96
C TYR A 28 7.25 -2.48 -15.86
N ARG A 29 6.77 -2.66 -17.10
CA ARG A 29 7.39 -3.58 -18.08
C ARG A 29 8.65 -3.03 -18.73
N CYS A 30 8.90 -1.73 -18.60
CA CYS A 30 9.89 -1.01 -19.42
C CYS A 30 10.85 -0.15 -18.60
N SER A 31 10.73 -0.16 -17.28
CA SER A 31 11.53 0.64 -16.38
C SER A 31 12.15 -0.22 -15.30
N ASP A 32 13.27 0.25 -14.76
CA ASP A 32 13.66 -0.16 -13.42
C ASP A 32 12.69 0.56 -12.47
N ALA A 33 11.82 -0.22 -11.81
CA ALA A 33 10.78 0.35 -10.98
C ALA A 33 11.33 1.12 -9.77
N CYS A 34 12.61 0.96 -9.42
CA CYS A 34 13.17 1.58 -8.22
C CYS A 34 13.62 3.03 -8.46
N GLU A 35 14.10 3.36 -9.66
CA GLU A 35 14.54 4.72 -10.00
C GLU A 35 13.39 5.56 -10.56
N GLY A 36 13.24 6.78 -10.05
CA GLY A 36 12.23 7.75 -10.52
C GLY A 36 10.88 7.74 -9.81
N ARG A 37 10.65 6.81 -8.87
CA ARG A 37 9.37 6.73 -8.16
C ARG A 37 9.04 7.98 -7.33
N GLY A 38 10.05 8.62 -6.73
CA GLY A 38 9.87 9.91 -6.06
C GLY A 38 9.31 11.00 -6.99
N TRP A 39 9.72 11.03 -8.26
CA TRP A 39 9.13 11.93 -9.25
C TRP A 39 7.70 11.52 -9.58
N LEU A 40 7.47 10.21 -9.78
CA LEU A 40 6.14 9.67 -10.08
C LEU A 40 5.13 10.07 -9.00
N TRP A 41 5.43 9.85 -7.73
CA TRP A 41 4.52 10.21 -6.63
C TRP A 41 4.23 11.70 -6.55
N LYS A 42 5.21 12.56 -6.81
CA LYS A 42 4.96 14.00 -6.90
C LYS A 42 3.97 14.32 -8.00
N VAL A 43 4.13 13.76 -9.21
CA VAL A 43 3.19 13.98 -10.33
C VAL A 43 1.80 13.41 -10.04
N LEU A 44 1.73 12.24 -9.40
CA LEU A 44 0.46 11.58 -9.11
C LEU A 44 -0.33 12.26 -8.00
N VAL A 45 0.35 12.93 -7.07
CA VAL A 45 -0.25 13.35 -5.82
C VAL A 45 -0.20 14.86 -5.63
N MET A 46 0.92 15.51 -5.92
CA MET A 46 1.09 16.95 -5.71
C MET A 46 0.56 17.71 -6.94
N GLU A 47 -0.40 18.62 -6.73
CA GLU A 47 -1.02 19.41 -7.80
C GLU A 47 -0.17 20.61 -8.25
N GLU A 48 1.00 20.83 -7.65
CA GLU A 48 1.86 21.98 -7.99
C GLU A 48 2.50 21.81 -9.38
N ASP A 49 2.27 22.81 -10.26
CA ASP A 49 2.99 23.33 -11.44
C ASP A 49 4.19 22.54 -12.03
N SER A 50 4.16 21.22 -11.94
CA SER A 50 5.15 20.34 -12.55
C SER A 50 4.73 20.19 -13.99
N GLU A 51 5.28 21.07 -14.83
CA GLU A 51 5.16 20.98 -16.28
C GLU A 51 5.45 19.53 -16.69
N PHE A 52 4.38 18.80 -17.00
CA PHE A 52 4.43 17.48 -17.62
C PHE A 52 5.20 17.53 -18.97
N LYS A 53 5.50 18.74 -19.46
CA LYS A 53 6.36 19.06 -20.59
C LYS A 53 7.83 18.92 -20.21
N GLY A 54 8.39 17.74 -20.44
CA GLY A 54 9.73 17.44 -20.97
C GLY A 54 10.94 18.39 -20.82
N GLU A 55 11.00 19.32 -19.88
CA GLU A 55 12.20 20.11 -19.65
C GLU A 55 13.32 19.17 -19.15
N PRO A 56 14.53 19.28 -19.74
CA PRO A 56 15.65 18.45 -19.33
C PRO A 56 15.91 18.67 -17.84
N TYR A 57 15.94 17.57 -17.08
CA TYR A 57 16.41 17.60 -15.70
C TYR A 57 17.83 18.13 -15.70
N LYS A 58 18.00 19.42 -15.43
CA LYS A 58 19.27 19.92 -14.97
C LYS A 58 19.55 19.14 -13.68
N GLN A 59 20.69 18.45 -13.61
CA GLN A 59 21.30 18.15 -12.31
C GLN A 59 21.10 19.37 -11.41
N PRO A 60 20.74 19.21 -10.13
CA PRO A 60 20.38 20.33 -9.26
C PRO A 60 21.61 21.19 -8.98
N GLN A 61 22.00 22.01 -9.96
CA GLN A 61 23.11 22.95 -9.90
C GLN A 61 22.64 24.37 -10.24
N THR A 62 21.38 24.56 -10.69
CA THR A 62 20.86 25.90 -11.03
C THR A 62 19.39 26.18 -10.65
N LEU A 63 18.91 25.60 -9.54
CA LEU A 63 17.78 26.18 -8.78
C LEU A 63 18.30 26.77 -7.45
N LEU A 64 19.27 27.68 -7.58
CA LEU A 64 19.85 28.46 -6.51
C LEU A 64 18.94 29.68 -6.19
N ARG A 65 17.63 29.43 -6.03
CA ARG A 65 16.66 30.44 -5.60
C ARG A 65 15.48 29.87 -4.81
N ARG A 66 15.81 29.10 -3.77
CA ARG A 66 15.32 29.15 -2.37
C ARG A 66 16.06 28.02 -1.65
N LEU A 67 17.31 28.28 -1.26
CA LEU A 67 18.22 27.32 -0.61
C LEU A 67 17.88 27.09 0.87
N THR A 68 16.60 26.94 1.17
CA THR A 68 16.12 26.31 2.40
C THR A 68 14.72 25.81 2.06
N PRO A 69 14.45 24.50 2.13
CA PRO A 69 13.07 24.05 2.34
C PRO A 69 12.47 24.93 3.44
N PRO A 70 11.22 25.42 3.32
CA PRO A 70 10.61 26.17 4.41
C PRO A 70 10.84 25.38 5.69
N ALA A 71 11.43 26.04 6.70
CA ALA A 71 11.74 25.39 7.96
C ALA A 71 10.46 24.70 8.45
N LEU A 72 10.57 23.42 8.82
CA LEU A 72 9.44 22.69 9.37
C LEU A 72 8.83 23.53 10.49
N PRO A 73 7.50 23.71 10.51
CA PRO A 73 6.87 24.49 11.57
C PRO A 73 7.25 23.87 12.93
N PRO A 74 7.52 24.68 13.95
CA PRO A 74 7.85 24.16 15.26
C PRO A 74 6.68 23.31 15.78
N ALA A 75 6.96 22.06 16.14
CA ALA A 75 5.97 21.12 16.65
C ALA A 75 6.25 20.80 18.11
N ALA A 76 5.20 20.69 18.93
CA ALA A 76 5.35 20.24 20.30
C ALA A 76 5.79 18.77 20.31
N SER A 77 6.60 18.38 21.30
CA SER A 77 6.97 16.97 21.46
C SER A 77 5.73 16.17 21.87
N PRO A 78 5.32 15.13 21.11
CA PRO A 78 4.19 14.29 21.48
C PRO A 78 4.56 13.44 22.71
N PRO A 79 3.56 13.01 23.51
CA PRO A 79 3.82 12.16 24.66
C PRO A 79 4.48 10.83 24.28
N GLU A 80 4.23 10.33 23.07
CA GLU A 80 4.81 9.09 22.55
C GLU A 80 6.22 9.25 21.96
N LYS A 81 6.88 10.41 22.07
CA LYS A 81 8.18 10.69 21.43
C LYS A 81 9.22 9.57 21.65
N ALA A 82 9.35 9.06 22.88
CA ALA A 82 10.30 7.99 23.19
C ALA A 82 9.96 6.66 22.48
N VAL A 83 8.69 6.38 22.25
CA VAL A 83 8.22 5.22 21.48
C VAL A 83 8.55 5.41 20.00
N ILE A 84 8.32 6.61 19.46
CA ILE A 84 8.65 6.95 18.07
C ILE A 84 10.16 6.77 17.84
N GLU A 85 11.00 7.29 18.74
CA GLU A 85 12.45 7.12 18.66
C GLU A 85 12.88 5.64 18.71
N LEU A 86 12.26 4.84 19.58
CA LEU A 86 12.54 3.40 19.67
C LEU A 86 12.19 2.69 18.36
N ASP A 87 11.06 3.02 17.77
CA ASP A 87 10.59 2.43 16.51
C ASP A 87 11.47 2.85 15.32
N LEU A 88 11.87 4.13 15.23
CA LEU A 88 12.80 4.61 14.19
C LEU A 88 14.16 3.90 14.26
N ARG A 89 14.64 3.56 15.46
CA ARG A 89 15.89 2.80 15.66
C ARG A 89 15.80 1.33 15.23
N ARG A 90 14.59 0.82 14.93
CA ARG A 90 14.33 -0.55 14.52
C ARG A 90 14.03 -0.69 13.02
N LEU A 91 14.15 0.40 12.26
CA LEU A 91 14.03 0.36 10.80
C LEU A 91 15.15 -0.53 10.20
N ASN A 92 14.84 -1.22 9.11
CA ASN A 92 15.69 -2.28 8.56
C ASN A 92 16.68 -1.81 7.47
N GLU A 93 16.69 -0.52 7.13
CA GLU A 93 17.57 0.04 6.09
C GLU A 93 18.67 0.89 6.70
N ASP A 94 19.92 0.64 6.34
CA ASP A 94 21.09 1.34 6.89
C ASP A 94 21.01 2.87 6.75
N GLU A 95 20.49 3.34 5.61
CA GLU A 95 20.31 4.78 5.38
C GLU A 95 19.32 5.42 6.35
N LEU A 96 18.30 4.68 6.79
CA LEU A 96 17.32 5.15 7.77
C LEU A 96 17.88 5.20 9.19
N LEU A 97 18.99 4.50 9.45
CA LEU A 97 19.65 4.48 10.75
C LEU A 97 20.66 5.62 10.93
N VAL A 98 20.91 6.41 9.88
CA VAL A 98 21.76 7.62 9.96
C VAL A 98 21.12 8.62 10.93
N PRO A 99 21.85 9.15 11.94
CA PRO A 99 21.28 10.01 12.98
C PRO A 99 20.54 11.25 12.44
N ASP A 100 21.06 11.87 11.39
CA ASP A 100 20.42 13.03 10.77
C ASP A 100 19.10 12.65 10.08
N VAL A 101 19.03 11.47 9.46
CA VAL A 101 17.79 10.95 8.85
C VAL A 101 16.77 10.60 9.93
N GLN A 102 17.17 9.92 11.01
CA GLN A 102 16.27 9.64 12.14
C GLN A 102 15.71 10.92 12.76
N LYS A 103 16.54 11.95 12.90
CA LYS A 103 16.11 13.26 13.39
C LYS A 103 15.07 13.89 12.46
N VAL A 104 15.30 13.88 11.15
CA VAL A 104 14.34 14.40 10.17
C VAL A 104 13.01 13.64 10.24
N LEU A 105 13.04 12.30 10.28
CA LEU A 105 11.83 11.49 10.38
C LEU A 105 11.06 11.74 11.68
N LEU A 106 11.77 11.92 12.80
CA LEU A 106 11.17 12.28 14.08
C LEU A 106 10.51 13.65 14.03
N ASP A 107 11.20 14.65 13.47
CA ASP A 107 10.68 16.02 13.33
C ASP A 107 9.43 16.03 12.44
N LEU A 108 9.47 15.34 11.30
CA LEU A 108 8.32 15.15 10.41
C LEU A 108 7.13 14.47 11.12
N MET A 109 7.39 13.38 11.85
CA MET A 109 6.35 12.69 12.61
C MET A 109 5.70 13.63 13.63
N CYS A 110 6.51 14.40 14.38
CA CYS A 110 6.00 15.36 15.35
C CYS A 110 5.11 16.42 14.68
N VAL A 111 5.54 16.96 13.54
CA VAL A 111 4.75 17.96 12.78
C VAL A 111 3.39 17.39 12.39
N VAL A 112 3.36 16.19 11.78
CA VAL A 112 2.12 15.57 11.30
C VAL A 112 1.17 15.25 12.46
N LEU A 113 1.66 14.65 13.55
CA LEU A 113 0.84 14.32 14.71
C LEU A 113 0.20 15.58 15.32
N ASN A 114 0.96 16.68 15.43
CA ASN A 114 0.42 17.95 15.93
C ASN A 114 -0.61 18.55 14.98
N LYS A 115 -0.32 18.58 13.67
CA LYS A 115 -1.20 19.16 12.66
C LYS A 115 -2.56 18.45 12.60
N HIS A 116 -2.58 17.13 12.69
CA HIS A 116 -3.80 16.33 12.55
C HIS A 116 -4.43 15.93 13.89
N HIS A 117 -3.81 16.31 15.02
CA HIS A 117 -4.22 15.88 16.36
C HIS A 117 -4.32 14.35 16.51
N TRP A 118 -3.39 13.63 15.88
CA TRP A 118 -3.31 12.17 15.99
C TRP A 118 -2.42 11.75 17.17
N SER A 119 -2.80 10.66 17.81
CA SER A 119 -1.88 9.91 18.68
C SER A 119 -1.04 8.97 17.83
N TYR A 120 0.24 8.85 18.17
CA TYR A 120 1.13 7.91 17.47
C TYR A 120 0.65 6.47 17.65
N LYS A 121 0.72 5.69 16.57
CA LYS A 121 0.54 4.25 16.58
C LYS A 121 1.73 3.60 15.87
N GLN A 122 2.19 2.47 16.39
CA GLN A 122 3.25 1.68 15.76
C GLN A 122 2.86 1.36 14.32
N GLY A 123 3.79 1.51 13.38
CA GLY A 123 3.57 1.39 11.94
C GLY A 123 3.61 2.73 11.19
N TYR A 124 3.32 3.87 11.85
CA TYR A 124 3.43 5.19 11.22
C TYR A 124 4.85 5.46 10.73
N HIS A 125 5.86 5.07 11.50
CA HIS A 125 7.27 5.25 11.17
C HIS A 125 7.69 4.47 9.90
N GLU A 126 7.15 3.27 9.68
CA GLU A 126 7.42 2.46 8.49
C GLU A 126 6.86 3.13 7.23
N LEU A 127 5.62 3.63 7.30
CA LEU A 127 4.99 4.33 6.19
C LEU A 127 5.73 5.64 5.85
N LEU A 128 6.08 6.44 6.87
CA LEU A 128 6.84 7.68 6.68
C LEU A 128 8.25 7.41 6.14
N ALA A 129 8.94 6.40 6.68
CA ALA A 129 10.28 6.04 6.23
C ALA A 129 10.27 5.53 4.78
N THR A 130 9.25 4.77 4.39
CA THR A 130 9.07 4.33 3.00
C THR A 130 8.91 5.54 2.07
N ALA A 131 8.07 6.52 2.45
CA ALA A 131 7.93 7.75 1.69
C ALA A 131 9.24 8.54 1.60
N TRP A 132 9.99 8.61 2.69
CA TRP A 132 11.31 9.25 2.72
C TRP A 132 12.29 8.59 1.76
N LEU A 133 12.39 7.25 1.73
CA LEU A 133 13.32 6.54 0.85
C LEU A 133 13.08 6.86 -0.63
N GLN A 134 11.81 7.04 -1.04
CA GLN A 134 11.48 7.36 -2.43
C GLN A 134 11.71 8.83 -2.77
N LEU A 135 11.54 9.75 -1.82
CA LEU A 135 11.47 11.19 -2.09
C LEU A 135 12.71 11.97 -1.66
N ARG A 136 13.37 11.53 -0.58
CA ARG A 136 14.57 12.13 0.05
C ARG A 136 14.45 13.64 0.27
N GLU A 137 13.22 14.11 0.47
CA GLU A 137 12.87 15.52 0.59
C GLU A 137 11.72 15.65 1.61
N PRO A 138 11.91 16.41 2.71
CA PRO A 138 11.00 16.42 3.85
C PRO A 138 9.55 16.78 3.50
N HIS A 139 9.34 17.83 2.68
CA HIS A 139 7.99 18.34 2.42
C HIS A 139 7.17 17.35 1.59
N SER A 140 7.76 16.82 0.52
CA SER A 140 7.11 15.83 -0.35
C SER A 140 6.84 14.54 0.43
N ALA A 141 7.80 14.05 1.22
CA ALA A 141 7.63 12.83 2.02
C ALA A 141 6.47 12.99 3.01
N MET A 142 6.40 14.14 3.68
CA MET A 142 5.29 14.48 4.56
C MET A 142 3.96 14.53 3.81
N CYS A 143 3.90 15.16 2.64
CA CYS A 143 2.66 15.28 1.85
C CYS A 143 2.11 13.90 1.42
N ILE A 144 2.98 13.01 0.92
CA ILE A 144 2.57 11.64 0.55
C ILE A 144 2.10 10.87 1.79
N PHE A 145 2.87 10.93 2.89
CA PHE A 145 2.52 10.28 4.14
C PHE A 145 1.17 10.77 4.67
N GLU A 146 0.96 12.08 4.78
CA GLU A 146 -0.30 12.67 5.25
C GLU A 146 -1.48 12.18 4.41
N ARG A 147 -1.39 12.22 3.08
CA ARG A 147 -2.49 11.80 2.19
C ARG A 147 -2.85 10.33 2.30
N LEU A 148 -1.87 9.47 2.55
CA LEU A 148 -2.15 8.06 2.88
C LEU A 148 -2.82 7.97 4.25
N MET A 149 -2.21 8.58 5.26
CA MET A 149 -2.63 8.46 6.65
C MET A 149 -4.02 9.02 6.91
N GLU A 150 -4.41 10.13 6.28
CA GLU A 150 -5.77 10.69 6.37
C GLU A 150 -6.85 9.67 6.00
N LYS A 151 -6.55 8.76 5.06
CA LYS A 151 -7.47 7.70 4.66
C LYS A 151 -7.32 6.44 5.52
N LEU A 152 -6.10 6.11 5.97
CA LEU A 152 -5.83 4.88 6.71
C LEU A 152 -6.18 4.97 8.19
N VAL A 153 -5.86 6.09 8.87
CA VAL A 153 -6.03 6.25 10.32
C VAL A 153 -7.47 5.99 10.77
N PRO A 154 -8.52 6.55 10.12
CA PRO A 154 -9.90 6.38 10.57
C PRO A 154 -10.46 4.95 10.47
N ILE A 155 -9.71 4.04 9.83
CA ILE A 155 -10.17 2.69 9.48
C ILE A 155 -9.25 1.64 10.09
N PHE A 156 -7.97 1.66 9.77
CA PHE A 156 -7.03 0.59 10.07
C PHE A 156 -6.22 0.80 11.37
N TYR A 157 -6.36 1.97 12.00
CA TYR A 157 -5.68 2.30 13.25
C TYR A 157 -6.62 2.42 14.46
N ASP A 158 -7.92 2.32 14.23
CA ASP A 158 -8.95 2.16 15.25
C ASP A 158 -9.48 0.72 15.21
N GLU A 159 -9.37 0.00 16.32
CA GLU A 159 -9.73 -1.42 16.38
C GLU A 159 -11.23 -1.66 16.14
N THR A 160 -12.08 -0.73 16.58
CA THR A 160 -13.53 -0.83 16.37
C THR A 160 -13.86 -0.62 14.90
N ARG A 161 -13.22 0.35 14.26
CA ARG A 161 -13.40 0.65 12.84
C ARG A 161 -12.83 -0.45 11.94
N LEU A 162 -11.70 -1.04 12.32
CA LEU A 162 -11.15 -2.21 11.64
C LEU A 162 -12.11 -3.40 11.72
N ALA A 163 -12.68 -3.67 12.90
CA ALA A 163 -13.67 -4.73 13.07
C ALA A 163 -14.93 -4.49 12.22
N GLN A 164 -15.39 -3.24 12.15
CA GLN A 164 -16.52 -2.87 11.28
C GLN A 164 -16.19 -3.05 9.79
N TRP A 165 -14.99 -2.63 9.37
CA TRP A 165 -14.53 -2.82 7.99
C TRP A 165 -14.43 -4.30 7.63
N GLU A 166 -13.87 -5.10 8.54
CA GLU A 166 -13.76 -6.55 8.41
C GLU A 166 -15.16 -7.18 8.21
N GLN A 167 -16.10 -6.84 9.09
CA GLN A 167 -17.45 -7.40 9.08
C GLN A 167 -18.30 -6.95 7.88
N HIS A 168 -18.17 -5.70 7.44
CA HIS A 168 -19.10 -5.09 6.48
C HIS A 168 -18.55 -4.96 5.06
N ILE A 169 -17.23 -5.00 4.87
CA ILE A 169 -16.60 -4.83 3.55
C ILE A 169 -15.80 -6.08 3.20
N PHE A 170 -14.81 -6.44 4.01
CA PHE A 170 -13.90 -7.53 3.67
C PHE A 170 -14.57 -8.91 3.70
N SER A 171 -15.22 -9.28 4.81
CA SER A 171 -15.87 -10.60 4.96
C SER A 171 -16.94 -10.86 3.90
N PRO A 172 -17.87 -9.92 3.62
CA PRO A 172 -18.87 -10.11 2.56
C PRO A 172 -18.24 -10.21 1.17
N LEU A 173 -17.24 -9.39 0.85
CA LEU A 173 -16.53 -9.47 -0.43
C LEU A 173 -15.84 -10.83 -0.59
N LEU A 174 -15.10 -11.28 0.42
CA LEU A 174 -14.44 -12.58 0.42
C LEU A 174 -15.45 -13.72 0.25
N LYS A 175 -16.59 -13.67 0.95
CA LYS A 175 -17.64 -14.69 0.86
C LYS A 175 -18.16 -14.87 -0.57
N VAL A 176 -18.24 -13.78 -1.33
CA VAL A 176 -18.66 -13.85 -2.73
C VAL A 176 -17.51 -14.32 -3.62
N CYS A 177 -16.29 -13.83 -3.40
CA CYS A 177 -15.12 -14.18 -4.19
C CYS A 177 -14.67 -15.65 -4.03
N SER A 178 -14.64 -16.17 -2.82
CA SER A 178 -14.33 -17.58 -2.51
C SER A 178 -15.07 -18.01 -1.25
N PRO A 179 -16.21 -18.72 -1.41
CA PRO A 179 -16.94 -19.30 -0.29
C PRO A 179 -16.10 -20.29 0.52
N GLY A 180 -15.16 -21.01 -0.12
CA GLY A 180 -14.26 -21.96 0.53
C GLY A 180 -13.33 -21.28 1.53
N LEU A 181 -12.62 -20.23 1.09
CA LEU A 181 -11.75 -19.44 1.96
C LEU A 181 -12.52 -18.72 3.07
N HIS A 182 -13.72 -18.22 2.76
CA HIS A 182 -14.60 -17.66 3.79
C HIS A 182 -14.95 -18.72 4.85
N ALA A 183 -15.39 -19.91 4.44
CA ALA A 183 -15.71 -20.97 5.38
C ALA A 183 -14.50 -21.38 6.25
N GLN A 184 -13.29 -21.37 5.68
CA GLN A 184 -12.06 -21.66 6.43
C GLN A 184 -11.74 -20.58 7.48
N LEU A 185 -11.83 -19.31 7.10
CA LEU A 185 -11.49 -18.17 7.99
C LEU A 185 -12.56 -17.86 9.05
N TYR A 186 -13.80 -18.29 8.84
CA TYR A 186 -14.93 -18.04 9.74
C TYR A 186 -15.56 -19.33 10.29
N ARG A 187 -14.77 -20.41 10.36
CA ARG A 187 -15.19 -21.68 10.96
C ARG A 187 -15.56 -21.47 12.43
N GLU A 188 -16.58 -22.17 12.93
CA GLU A 188 -16.99 -22.10 14.33
C GLU A 188 -15.80 -22.41 15.27
N GLY A 189 -15.63 -21.60 16.32
CA GLY A 189 -14.49 -21.71 17.24
C GLY A 189 -13.21 -20.98 16.80
N SER A 190 -13.17 -20.42 15.59
CA SER A 190 -12.03 -19.62 15.11
C SER A 190 -11.79 -18.38 15.97
N HIS A 191 -10.52 -18.02 16.11
CA HIS A 191 -10.15 -16.73 16.66
C HIS A 191 -10.46 -15.59 15.67
N THR A 192 -10.23 -14.36 16.12
CA THR A 192 -10.51 -13.19 15.31
C THR A 192 -9.49 -13.01 14.18
N ASN A 193 -9.97 -12.74 12.97
CA ASN A 193 -9.12 -12.39 11.82
C ASN A 193 -8.44 -11.02 11.96
N LEU A 194 -8.79 -10.23 12.98
CA LEU A 194 -8.26 -8.88 13.16
C LEU A 194 -6.76 -8.85 13.40
N LEU A 195 -6.15 -9.91 13.95
CA LEU A 195 -4.71 -9.95 14.22
C LEU A 195 -3.87 -9.78 12.94
N TRP A 196 -4.13 -10.63 11.94
CA TRP A 196 -3.38 -10.61 10.69
C TRP A 196 -3.86 -9.48 9.77
N LEU A 197 -5.17 -9.18 9.74
CA LEU A 197 -5.71 -8.05 8.97
C LEU A 197 -5.12 -6.73 9.43
N LEU A 198 -4.97 -6.53 10.74
CA LEU A 198 -4.34 -5.35 11.28
C LEU A 198 -2.89 -5.22 10.83
N ARG A 199 -2.13 -6.32 10.90
CA ARG A 199 -0.73 -6.32 10.48
C ARG A 199 -0.56 -6.00 9.00
N TRP A 200 -1.42 -6.53 8.14
CA TRP A 200 -1.39 -6.30 6.70
C TRP A 200 -1.79 -4.87 6.35
N THR A 201 -2.92 -4.39 6.88
CA THR A 201 -3.51 -3.11 6.47
C THR A 201 -2.82 -1.90 7.10
N ARG A 202 -2.34 -2.03 8.33
CA ARG A 202 -1.74 -0.92 9.09
C ARG A 202 -0.51 -0.32 8.42
N VAL A 203 0.34 -1.16 7.83
CA VAL A 203 1.55 -0.73 7.12
C VAL A 203 1.47 -1.02 5.62
N LEU A 204 0.25 -1.10 5.08
CA LEU A 204 -0.01 -1.34 3.66
C LEU A 204 0.88 -2.43 3.06
N PHE A 205 0.89 -3.60 3.69
CA PHE A 205 1.56 -4.83 3.26
C PHE A 205 3.09 -4.83 3.30
N LEU A 206 3.74 -3.76 3.80
CA LEU A 206 5.22 -3.65 3.88
C LEU A 206 5.90 -4.82 4.61
N ARG A 207 5.20 -5.49 5.54
CA ARG A 207 5.75 -6.61 6.32
C ARG A 207 5.56 -7.98 5.67
N GLU A 208 4.67 -8.07 4.70
CA GLU A 208 4.19 -9.35 4.15
C GLU A 208 4.65 -9.58 2.70
N LEU A 209 4.96 -8.49 2.01
CA LEU A 209 5.34 -8.49 0.59
C LEU A 209 6.69 -7.79 0.41
N PRO A 210 7.46 -8.14 -0.65
CA PRO A 210 8.69 -7.44 -0.99
C PRO A 210 8.45 -5.94 -1.19
N GLN A 211 9.39 -5.11 -0.77
CA GLN A 211 9.22 -3.65 -0.82
C GLN A 211 8.90 -3.13 -2.23
N ASP A 212 9.64 -3.58 -3.25
CA ASP A 212 9.41 -3.15 -4.65
C ASP A 212 8.01 -3.55 -5.15
N TYR A 213 7.49 -4.67 -4.66
CA TYR A 213 6.13 -5.11 -4.92
C TYR A 213 5.11 -4.15 -4.31
N VAL A 214 5.30 -3.82 -3.03
CA VAL A 214 4.43 -2.91 -2.27
C VAL A 214 4.43 -1.51 -2.86
N LEU A 215 5.58 -1.02 -3.32
CA LEU A 215 5.67 0.30 -3.94
C LEU A 215 4.82 0.41 -5.22
N VAL A 216 4.72 -0.67 -6.01
CA VAL A 216 3.76 -0.73 -7.14
C VAL A 216 2.32 -0.74 -6.65
N LEU A 217 2.00 -1.44 -5.54
CA LEU A 217 0.66 -1.38 -4.95
C LEU A 217 0.31 0.06 -4.54
N TRP A 218 1.28 0.80 -3.99
CA TRP A 218 1.08 2.20 -3.59
C TRP A 218 0.86 3.12 -4.78
N ASP A 219 1.53 2.90 -5.91
CA ASP A 219 1.27 3.64 -7.16
C ASP A 219 -0.23 3.53 -7.56
N HIS A 220 -0.84 2.35 -7.38
CA HIS A 220 -2.25 2.12 -7.63
C HIS A 220 -3.15 2.71 -6.52
N ILE A 221 -2.83 2.49 -5.25
CA ILE A 221 -3.61 3.04 -4.11
C ILE A 221 -3.69 4.57 -4.15
N LEU A 222 -2.60 5.24 -4.55
CA LEU A 222 -2.54 6.69 -4.67
C LEU A 222 -3.37 7.23 -5.85
N THR A 223 -3.74 6.38 -6.82
CA THR A 223 -4.39 6.79 -8.07
C THR A 223 -5.76 6.17 -8.32
N ASP A 224 -6.20 5.26 -7.46
CA ASP A 224 -7.54 4.66 -7.54
C ASP A 224 -8.64 5.70 -7.24
N THR A 225 -9.78 5.49 -7.88
CA THR A 225 -11.00 6.27 -7.74
C THR A 225 -11.96 5.72 -6.70
N TYR A 226 -11.81 4.45 -6.29
CA TYR A 226 -12.64 3.83 -5.25
C TYR A 226 -12.16 4.18 -3.84
N PRO A 227 -13.03 4.07 -2.81
CA PRO A 227 -12.63 4.21 -1.42
C PRO A 227 -11.48 3.25 -1.07
N ILE A 228 -10.46 3.76 -0.35
CA ILE A 228 -9.23 3.02 -0.08
C ILE A 228 -9.52 1.69 0.62
N GLU A 229 -10.53 1.68 1.48
CA GLU A 229 -10.90 0.53 2.28
C GLU A 229 -11.49 -0.60 1.44
N THR A 230 -12.18 -0.27 0.36
CA THR A 230 -12.71 -1.28 -0.57
C THR A 230 -11.60 -1.79 -1.49
N LEU A 231 -10.71 -0.93 -1.97
CA LEU A 231 -9.53 -1.34 -2.73
C LEU A 231 -8.62 -2.26 -1.92
N VAL A 232 -8.29 -1.88 -0.69
CA VAL A 232 -7.47 -2.69 0.22
C VAL A 232 -8.15 -4.03 0.48
N ALA A 233 -9.48 -4.08 0.66
CA ALA A 233 -10.21 -5.36 0.77
C ALA A 233 -10.05 -6.22 -0.49
N GLY A 234 -10.17 -5.61 -1.69
CA GLY A 234 -9.94 -6.29 -2.96
C GLY A 234 -8.51 -6.86 -3.07
N ILE A 235 -7.50 -6.09 -2.67
CA ILE A 235 -6.09 -6.52 -2.65
C ILE A 235 -5.91 -7.71 -1.70
N VAL A 236 -6.45 -7.63 -0.47
CA VAL A 236 -6.40 -8.74 0.49
C VAL A 236 -7.06 -9.99 -0.09
N VAL A 237 -8.24 -9.86 -0.71
CA VAL A 237 -8.93 -11.00 -1.32
C VAL A 237 -8.10 -11.64 -2.44
N VAL A 238 -7.50 -10.85 -3.34
CA VAL A 238 -6.64 -11.42 -4.40
C VAL A 238 -5.40 -12.10 -3.81
N LEU A 239 -4.80 -11.55 -2.75
CA LEU A 239 -3.70 -12.19 -2.04
C LEU A 239 -4.11 -13.52 -1.41
N LEU A 240 -5.30 -13.61 -0.81
CA LEU A 240 -5.84 -14.86 -0.26
C LEU A 240 -6.14 -15.89 -1.36
N LEU A 241 -6.71 -15.46 -2.48
CA LEU A 241 -6.89 -16.32 -3.65
C LEU A 241 -5.56 -16.83 -4.17
N ASN A 242 -4.48 -16.04 -4.11
CA ASN A 242 -3.15 -16.43 -4.55
C ASN A 242 -2.50 -17.53 -3.69
N VAL A 243 -2.96 -17.74 -2.46
CA VAL A 243 -2.52 -18.81 -1.55
C VAL A 243 -3.67 -19.77 -1.18
N HIS A 244 -4.66 -19.87 -2.08
CA HIS A 244 -5.89 -20.61 -1.85
C HIS A 244 -5.65 -22.08 -1.46
N ARG A 245 -4.71 -22.74 -2.15
CA ARG A 245 -4.37 -24.14 -1.86
C ARG A 245 -3.74 -24.31 -0.48
N GLU A 246 -2.83 -23.41 -0.13
CA GLU A 246 -2.11 -23.44 1.14
C GLU A 246 -3.08 -23.22 2.32
N LEU A 247 -4.09 -22.37 2.14
CA LEU A 247 -5.09 -22.08 3.17
C LEU A 247 -6.16 -23.17 3.34
N LEU A 248 -6.54 -23.87 2.26
CA LEU A 248 -7.61 -24.88 2.29
C LEU A 248 -7.13 -26.32 2.52
N GLN A 249 -5.97 -26.52 3.16
CA GLN A 249 -5.57 -27.87 3.57
C GLN A 249 -6.53 -28.39 4.65
N PRO A 250 -7.14 -29.59 4.48
CA PRO A 250 -8.13 -30.13 5.42
C PRO A 250 -7.65 -30.25 6.86
N GLU A 251 -6.35 -30.50 7.05
CA GLU A 251 -5.67 -30.63 8.33
C GLU A 251 -5.46 -29.30 9.06
N HIS A 252 -5.50 -28.16 8.35
CA HIS A 252 -5.23 -26.87 8.97
C HIS A 252 -6.39 -26.44 9.87
N ASP A 253 -6.04 -26.13 11.12
CA ASP A 253 -6.91 -25.39 12.02
C ASP A 253 -6.75 -23.87 11.82
N HIS A 254 -7.36 -23.10 12.71
CA HIS A 254 -7.33 -21.64 12.58
C HIS A 254 -5.93 -21.06 12.88
N ASP A 255 -5.17 -21.66 13.78
CA ASP A 255 -3.85 -21.16 14.16
C ASP A 255 -2.86 -21.39 13.01
N ASP A 256 -2.94 -22.54 12.34
CA ASP A 256 -2.17 -22.83 11.11
C ASP A 256 -2.44 -21.79 10.02
N VAL A 257 -3.72 -21.45 9.82
CA VAL A 257 -4.14 -20.43 8.83
C VAL A 257 -3.59 -19.06 9.20
N VAL A 258 -3.66 -18.67 10.47
CA VAL A 258 -3.10 -17.39 10.93
C VAL A 258 -1.58 -17.37 10.77
N GLU A 259 -0.88 -18.46 11.05
CA GLU A 259 0.57 -18.58 10.84
C GLU A 259 0.95 -18.37 9.37
N ILE A 260 0.22 -19.00 8.45
CA ILE A 260 0.39 -18.80 6.99
C ILE A 260 0.22 -17.31 6.63
N LEU A 261 -0.81 -16.66 7.16
CA LEU A 261 -1.11 -15.26 6.83
C LEU A 261 -0.10 -14.27 7.44
N LEU A 262 0.48 -14.58 8.59
CA LEU A 262 1.54 -13.76 9.22
C LEU A 262 2.93 -14.00 8.61
N ASN A 263 3.07 -15.02 7.76
CA ASN A 263 4.29 -15.40 7.03
C ASN A 263 3.97 -15.59 5.53
N TYR A 264 3.23 -14.64 4.96
CA TYR A 264 2.65 -14.77 3.62
C TYR A 264 3.69 -15.06 2.53
N LYS A 265 4.85 -14.39 2.60
CA LYS A 265 5.93 -14.54 1.61
C LYS A 265 6.55 -15.94 1.60
N GLU A 266 6.56 -16.64 2.73
CA GLU A 266 7.03 -18.02 2.82
C GLU A 266 5.97 -19.00 2.28
N ALA A 267 4.70 -18.72 2.51
CA ALA A 267 3.60 -19.58 2.07
C ALA A 267 3.32 -19.46 0.57
N ALA A 268 3.47 -18.28 -0.01
CA ALA A 268 3.19 -18.06 -1.43
C ALA A 268 4.22 -18.76 -2.32
N SER A 269 3.82 -19.85 -2.97
CA SER A 269 4.65 -20.57 -3.95
C SER A 269 5.13 -19.66 -5.11
N SER A 270 4.30 -18.70 -5.50
CA SER A 270 4.67 -17.58 -6.36
C SER A 270 3.72 -16.40 -6.15
N LEU A 271 4.22 -15.18 -6.35
CA LEU A 271 3.40 -13.97 -6.38
C LEU A 271 2.87 -13.72 -7.79
N LEU A 272 1.66 -13.18 -7.88
CA LEU A 272 1.18 -12.55 -9.12
C LEU A 272 2.04 -11.32 -9.42
N ASP A 273 2.13 -10.91 -10.69
CA ASP A 273 2.64 -9.57 -11.00
C ASP A 273 1.85 -8.51 -10.23
N SER A 274 2.53 -7.52 -9.64
CA SER A 274 1.89 -6.53 -8.74
C SER A 274 0.84 -5.68 -9.46
N ALA A 275 1.08 -5.33 -10.72
CA ALA A 275 0.09 -4.59 -11.52
C ALA A 275 -1.08 -5.49 -11.94
N GLU A 276 -0.85 -6.77 -12.22
CA GLU A 276 -1.92 -7.75 -12.42
C GLU A 276 -2.77 -7.94 -11.17
N LEU A 277 -2.15 -8.04 -9.98
CA LEU A 277 -2.84 -8.12 -8.71
C LEU A 277 -3.73 -6.91 -8.47
N CYS A 278 -3.19 -5.69 -8.62
CA CYS A 278 -3.96 -4.46 -8.47
C CYS A 278 -5.13 -4.37 -9.46
N ARG A 279 -4.92 -4.76 -10.71
CA ARG A 279 -5.98 -4.75 -11.72
C ARG A 279 -7.09 -5.73 -11.40
N MET A 280 -6.74 -6.94 -10.95
CA MET A 280 -7.72 -7.91 -10.49
C MET A 280 -8.49 -7.36 -9.28
N ALA A 281 -7.78 -6.81 -8.28
CA ALA A 281 -8.41 -6.22 -7.10
C ALA A 281 -9.39 -5.10 -7.46
N SER A 282 -8.96 -4.14 -8.30
CA SER A 282 -9.82 -3.05 -8.77
C SER A 282 -11.04 -3.56 -9.56
N ARG A 283 -10.85 -4.61 -10.38
CA ARG A 283 -11.99 -5.25 -11.09
C ARG A 283 -12.98 -5.92 -10.14
N LEU A 284 -12.50 -6.58 -9.08
CA LEU A 284 -13.38 -7.13 -8.03
C LEU A 284 -14.18 -6.02 -7.34
N VAL A 285 -13.52 -4.90 -7.03
CA VAL A 285 -14.15 -3.73 -6.42
C VAL A 285 -15.19 -3.09 -7.34
N GLU A 286 -14.87 -2.90 -8.62
CA GLU A 286 -15.82 -2.38 -9.62
C GLU A 286 -17.08 -3.24 -9.68
N LEU A 287 -16.93 -4.56 -9.82
CA LEU A 287 -18.07 -5.49 -9.88
C LEU A 287 -18.86 -5.52 -8.56
N TRP A 288 -18.17 -5.39 -7.43
CA TRP A 288 -18.80 -5.25 -6.12
C TRP A 288 -19.69 -4.00 -6.04
N PHE A 289 -19.20 -2.85 -6.51
CA PHE A 289 -20.00 -1.62 -6.57
C PHE A 289 -21.17 -1.73 -7.54
N LEU A 290 -20.99 -2.41 -8.67
CA LEU A 290 -22.05 -2.69 -9.65
C LEU A 290 -23.05 -3.76 -9.17
N GLN A 291 -22.78 -4.43 -8.03
CA GLN A 291 -23.56 -5.55 -7.51
C GLN A 291 -23.64 -6.73 -8.51
N ASP A 292 -22.66 -6.86 -9.40
CA ASP A 292 -22.56 -7.95 -10.37
C ASP A 292 -21.84 -9.15 -9.73
N VAL A 293 -22.58 -9.84 -8.86
CA VAL A 293 -22.10 -10.99 -8.08
C VAL A 293 -21.68 -12.16 -8.98
N ASP A 294 -22.38 -12.38 -10.09
CA ASP A 294 -22.11 -13.50 -11.00
C ASP A 294 -20.78 -13.32 -11.73
N SER A 295 -20.51 -12.11 -12.26
CA SER A 295 -19.23 -11.80 -12.88
C SER A 295 -18.08 -11.84 -11.87
N LEU A 296 -18.32 -11.40 -10.63
CA LEU A 296 -17.32 -11.42 -9.57
C LEU A 296 -16.90 -12.87 -9.26
N ARG A 297 -17.87 -13.77 -9.06
CA ARG A 297 -17.61 -15.21 -8.89
C ARG A 297 -16.88 -15.79 -10.08
N MET A 298 -17.34 -15.51 -11.30
CA MET A 298 -16.76 -16.04 -12.52
C MET A 298 -15.26 -15.71 -12.65
N ILE A 299 -14.86 -14.48 -12.33
CA ILE A 299 -13.44 -14.07 -12.39
C ILE A 299 -12.62 -14.82 -11.34
N CYS A 300 -13.12 -14.95 -10.11
CA CYS A 300 -12.43 -15.70 -9.04
C CYS A 300 -12.31 -17.19 -9.38
N SER A 301 -13.39 -17.84 -9.82
CA SER A 301 -13.37 -19.25 -10.22
C SER A 301 -12.43 -19.47 -11.42
N THR A 302 -12.41 -18.54 -12.39
CA THR A 302 -11.49 -18.60 -13.53
C THR A 302 -10.04 -18.49 -13.07
N PHE A 303 -9.74 -17.58 -12.14
CA PHE A 303 -8.42 -17.43 -11.55
C PHE A 303 -7.97 -18.72 -10.85
N LEU A 304 -8.80 -19.28 -9.97
CA LEU A 304 -8.49 -20.53 -9.26
C LEU A 304 -8.32 -21.71 -10.21
N LYS A 305 -9.12 -21.78 -11.28
CA LYS A 305 -9.00 -22.82 -12.31
C LYS A 305 -7.69 -22.71 -13.07
N ILE A 306 -7.29 -21.51 -13.49
CA ILE A 306 -6.05 -21.30 -14.24
C ILE A 306 -4.83 -21.57 -13.35
N ARG A 307 -4.84 -21.06 -12.12
CA ARG A 307 -3.70 -21.11 -11.21
C ARG A 307 -3.55 -22.47 -10.53
N PHE A 308 -4.66 -23.10 -10.18
CA PHE A 308 -4.70 -24.28 -9.32
C PHE A 308 -5.54 -25.43 -9.88
N ASN A 309 -6.15 -25.31 -11.06
CA ASN A 309 -7.03 -26.34 -11.61
C ASN A 309 -8.14 -26.78 -10.64
N VAL A 310 -8.66 -25.84 -9.84
CA VAL A 310 -9.80 -26.03 -8.92
C VAL A 310 -11.00 -25.25 -9.44
N ASN A 311 -12.21 -25.79 -9.27
CA ASN A 311 -13.46 -25.06 -9.54
C ASN A 311 -14.20 -24.85 -8.21
N GLU A 312 -14.51 -23.59 -7.92
CA GLU A 312 -15.45 -23.15 -6.87
C GLU A 312 -16.61 -22.40 -7.52
#